data_AF-A0A8H7SNP9-F1
#
_entry.id   AF-A0A8H7SNP9-F1
#
_cell.length_a   1.000
_cell.length_b   1.000
_cell.length_c   1.000
_cell.angle_alpha   90.00
_cell.angle_beta   90.00
_cell.angle_gamma   90.00
#
_symmetry.space_group_name_H-M   'P 1'
#
loop_
_entity.id
_entity.type
_entity.pdbx_description
1 polymer ?
#
loop_
_entity_poly.entity_id
_entity_poly.type
_entity_poly.pdbx_seq_one_letter_code
_entity_poly.pdbx_strand_id
1 'polypeptide(L)'
;MLNTTKLVLSRTNKSRLFSTFPSMPVLILLLLLAPQNYLVVIKDFTDSECLQRRLNTRDEHLKGALINKANNVISLGGATLDNETDGKMDGSYILLEAESIKDIDTMLKADPYYKAKVWEKWEIKPVKM
;
A
#
# COMPACT_ATOMS: atom_id res chain seq x y z
N MET A 1 -65.33 30.50 -14.54
CA MET A 1 -65.41 29.48 -13.47
C MET A 1 -64.27 29.74 -12.50
N LEU A 2 -64.60 29.78 -11.20
CA LEU A 2 -63.67 29.84 -10.05
C LEU A 2 -62.66 28.66 -10.15
N ASN A 3 -61.47 28.63 -9.55
CA ASN A 3 -61.15 29.03 -8.19
C ASN A 3 -59.62 29.07 -8.00
N THR A 4 -59.20 29.82 -6.98
CA THR A 4 -57.86 29.97 -6.42
C THR A 4 -57.29 28.66 -5.86
N THR A 5 -55.96 28.58 -5.68
CA THR A 5 -55.29 28.26 -4.40
C THR A 5 -53.76 28.29 -4.58
N LYS A 6 -53.10 29.27 -3.95
CA LYS A 6 -51.69 29.15 -3.54
C LYS A 6 -51.64 28.12 -2.40
N LEU A 7 -50.74 27.15 -2.45
CA LEU A 7 -50.27 26.48 -1.24
C LEU A 7 -48.75 26.62 -1.12
N VAL A 8 -48.38 27.38 -0.11
CA VAL A 8 -47.04 27.59 0.42
C VAL A 8 -46.73 26.42 1.37
N LEU A 9 -45.44 26.08 1.46
CA LEU A 9 -44.75 25.23 2.46
C LEU A 9 -44.85 23.70 2.31
N SER A 10 -43.69 23.09 2.04
CA SER A 10 -43.15 22.10 2.97
C SER A 10 -41.62 22.05 2.83
N ARG A 11 -40.91 22.59 3.83
CA ARG A 11 -39.52 22.26 4.08
C ARG A 11 -39.46 20.75 4.27
N THR A 12 -38.88 20.03 3.31
CA THR A 12 -38.60 18.61 3.51
C THR A 12 -37.62 18.45 4.66
N ASN A 13 -38.19 17.88 5.71
CA ASN A 13 -37.65 17.50 6.98
C ASN A 13 -36.34 16.70 6.81
N LYS A 14 -35.19 17.35 6.97
CA LYS A 14 -33.88 16.71 7.09
C LYS A 14 -33.75 16.16 8.51
N SER A 15 -34.54 15.15 8.85
CA SER A 15 -34.39 14.44 10.11
C SER A 15 -34.18 12.94 9.89
N ARG A 16 -33.11 12.45 10.53
CA ARG A 16 -32.75 11.05 10.77
C ARG A 16 -32.09 10.30 9.61
N LEU A 17 -30.84 10.67 9.30
CA LEU A 17 -29.84 9.61 9.14
C LEU A 17 -29.58 9.07 10.56
N PHE A 18 -30.15 7.92 10.89
CA PHE A 18 -29.63 7.12 12.00
C PHE A 18 -28.25 6.61 11.58
N SER A 19 -27.19 7.29 12.02
CA SER A 19 -25.85 6.73 12.00
C SER A 19 -25.80 5.63 13.04
N THR A 20 -26.14 4.40 12.65
CA THR A 20 -25.94 3.24 13.51
C THR A 20 -24.44 3.04 13.67
N PHE A 21 -23.89 3.53 14.78
CA PHE A 21 -22.54 3.18 15.18
C PHE A 21 -22.51 1.68 15.50
N PRO A 22 -21.55 0.92 14.95
CA PRO A 22 -21.42 -0.50 15.27
C PRO A 22 -21.22 -0.66 16.78
N SER A 23 -21.74 -1.74 17.36
CA SER A 23 -21.51 -2.05 18.76
C SER A 23 -20.02 -2.29 19.00
N MET A 24 -19.52 -1.99 20.22
CA MET A 24 -18.11 -2.15 20.58
C MET A 24 -17.49 -3.52 20.20
N PRO A 25 -18.20 -4.67 20.32
CA PRO A 25 -17.66 -5.96 19.88
C PRO A 25 -17.41 -6.03 18.37
N VAL A 26 -18.29 -5.42 17.57
CA VAL A 26 -18.15 -5.37 16.10
C VAL A 26 -17.00 -4.46 15.71
N LEU A 27 -16.81 -3.33 16.41
CA LEU A 27 -15.70 -2.42 16.15
C LEU A 27 -14.33 -3.04 16.48
N ILE A 28 -14.23 -3.78 17.58
CA ILE A 28 -12.99 -4.51 17.95
C ILE A 28 -12.67 -5.59 16.91
N LEU A 29 -13.68 -6.34 16.46
CA LEU A 29 -13.50 -7.34 15.41
C LEU A 29 -13.08 -6.71 14.07
N LEU A 30 -13.67 -5.55 13.71
CA LEU A 30 -13.28 -4.83 12.50
C LEU A 30 -11.83 -4.31 12.56
N LEU A 31 -11.39 -3.84 13.73
CA LEU A 31 -10.01 -3.39 13.96
C LEU A 31 -9.00 -4.53 13.91
N LEU A 32 -9.37 -5.72 14.39
CA LEU A 32 -8.53 -6.92 14.31
C LEU A 32 -8.40 -7.46 12.87
N LEU A 33 -9.35 -7.12 11.99
CA LEU A 33 -9.35 -7.51 10.58
C LEU A 33 -8.83 -6.40 9.65
N ALA A 34 -8.49 -5.22 10.19
CA ALA A 34 -7.99 -4.12 9.38
C ALA A 34 -6.57 -4.42 8.87
N PRO A 35 -6.25 -4.09 7.60
CA PRO A 35 -4.90 -4.23 7.08
C PRO A 35 -3.93 -3.40 7.90
N GLN A 36 -2.75 -3.96 8.14
CA GLN A 36 -1.71 -3.31 8.94
C GLN A 36 -0.66 -2.70 8.01
N ASN A 37 -0.09 -1.57 8.46
CA ASN A 37 1.01 -0.91 7.76
C ASN A 37 2.35 -1.58 8.09
N TYR A 38 3.17 -1.82 7.07
CA TYR A 38 4.48 -2.45 7.18
C TYR A 38 5.54 -1.68 6.42
N LEU A 39 6.71 -1.54 7.03
CA LEU A 39 7.95 -1.16 6.36
C LEU A 39 8.73 -2.43 6.01
N VAL A 40 9.01 -2.59 4.73
CA VAL A 40 9.88 -3.63 4.19
C VAL A 40 11.20 -2.99 3.79
N VAL A 41 12.31 -3.50 4.32
CA VAL A 41 13.66 -3.11 3.90
C VAL A 41 14.30 -4.32 3.25
N ILE A 42 14.72 -4.17 2.00
CA ILE A 42 15.19 -5.25 1.14
C ILE A 42 16.64 -4.99 0.79
N LYS A 43 17.49 -6.02 0.92
CA LYS A 43 18.89 -5.97 0.49
C LYS A 43 19.06 -6.70 -0.83
N ASP A 44 19.82 -6.09 -1.71
CA ASP A 44 20.22 -6.70 -2.96
C ASP A 44 21.30 -7.76 -2.74
N PHE A 45 21.49 -8.64 -3.72
CA PHE A 45 22.69 -9.48 -3.78
C PHE A 45 23.95 -8.63 -3.92
N THR A 46 25.08 -9.12 -3.40
CA THR A 46 26.37 -8.41 -3.38
C THR A 46 27.34 -8.84 -4.47
N ASP A 47 26.93 -9.75 -5.35
CA ASP A 47 27.74 -10.16 -6.51
C ASP A 47 27.86 -9.03 -7.54
N SER A 48 28.93 -9.06 -8.33
CA SER A 48 29.27 -8.00 -9.28
C SER A 48 28.24 -7.78 -10.40
N GLU A 49 27.39 -8.77 -10.67
CA GLU A 49 26.38 -8.69 -11.73
C GLU A 49 25.04 -8.14 -11.22
N CYS A 50 24.86 -8.03 -9.90
CA CYS A 50 23.58 -7.65 -9.29
C CYS A 50 23.05 -6.29 -9.79
N LEU A 51 23.92 -5.27 -9.83
CA LEU A 51 23.53 -3.94 -10.32
C LEU A 51 23.04 -3.99 -11.78
N GLN A 52 23.66 -4.81 -12.62
CA GLN A 52 23.23 -4.94 -14.01
C GLN A 52 21.88 -5.67 -14.10
N ARG A 53 21.65 -6.74 -13.32
CA ARG A 53 20.33 -7.39 -13.23
C ARG A 53 19.26 -6.40 -12.77
N ARG A 54 19.57 -5.55 -11.79
CA ARG A 54 18.67 -4.49 -11.31
C ARG A 54 18.30 -3.52 -12.41
N LEU A 55 19.29 -2.96 -13.10
CA LEU A 55 19.04 -1.97 -14.16
C LEU A 55 18.24 -2.55 -15.32
N ASN A 56 18.56 -3.78 -15.74
CA ASN A 56 17.84 -4.46 -16.83
C ASN A 56 16.38 -4.79 -16.47
N THR A 57 16.09 -5.04 -15.20
CA THR A 57 14.76 -5.46 -14.72
C THR A 57 13.91 -4.28 -14.21
N ARG A 58 14.53 -3.10 -14.05
CA ARG A 58 13.95 -1.95 -13.35
C ARG A 58 12.61 -1.49 -13.91
N ASP A 59 12.48 -1.43 -15.22
CA ASP A 59 11.26 -0.94 -15.86
C ASP A 59 10.07 -1.89 -15.61
N GLU A 60 10.31 -3.20 -15.57
CA GLU A 60 9.26 -4.18 -15.26
C GLU A 60 8.85 -4.11 -13.78
N HIS A 61 9.84 -4.04 -12.88
CA HIS A 61 9.60 -3.84 -11.45
C HIS A 61 8.77 -2.56 -11.19
N LEU A 62 9.16 -1.43 -11.78
CA LEU A 62 8.47 -0.16 -11.59
C LEU A 62 7.02 -0.19 -12.11
N LYS A 63 6.75 -0.88 -13.22
CA LYS A 63 5.36 -1.08 -13.71
C LYS A 63 4.51 -1.80 -12.66
N GLY A 64 5.02 -2.90 -12.09
CA GLY A 64 4.33 -3.63 -11.01
C GLY A 64 4.11 -2.77 -9.77
N ALA A 65 5.15 -2.04 -9.34
CA ALA A 65 5.08 -1.15 -8.19
C ALA A 65 4.06 -0.01 -8.38
N LEU A 66 3.97 0.58 -9.58
CA LEU A 66 2.99 1.61 -9.90
C LEU A 66 1.55 1.09 -9.90
N ILE A 67 1.31 -0.13 -10.37
CA ILE A 67 0.00 -0.78 -10.27
C ILE A 67 -0.38 -0.98 -8.80
N ASN A 68 0.53 -1.50 -7.98
CA ASN A 68 0.30 -1.67 -6.54
C ASN A 68 0.05 -0.34 -5.82
N LYS A 69 0.75 0.73 -6.22
CA LYS A 69 0.50 2.09 -5.70
C LYS A 69 -0.89 2.60 -6.09
N ALA A 70 -1.31 2.40 -7.34
CA ALA A 70 -2.65 2.79 -7.79
C ALA A 70 -3.78 2.04 -7.06
N ASN A 71 -3.51 0.81 -6.63
CA ASN A 71 -4.44 -0.02 -5.85
C ASN A 71 -4.33 0.17 -4.33
N ASN A 72 -3.61 1.18 -3.85
CA ASN A 72 -3.36 1.46 -2.42
C ASN A 72 -2.67 0.32 -1.65
N VAL A 73 -2.01 -0.62 -2.34
CA VAL A 73 -1.21 -1.66 -1.68
C VAL A 73 0.12 -1.05 -1.23
N ILE A 74 0.79 -0.28 -2.09
CA ILE A 74 2.05 0.41 -1.77
C ILE A 74 1.79 1.89 -1.54
N SER A 75 2.07 2.36 -0.33
CA SER A 75 2.02 3.79 0.03
C SER A 75 3.21 4.54 -0.54
N LEU A 76 4.43 4.03 -0.30
CA LEU A 76 5.70 4.64 -0.72
C LEU A 76 6.75 3.56 -1.00
N GLY A 77 7.71 3.83 -1.88
CA GLY A 77 8.87 2.98 -2.03
C GLY A 77 10.01 3.66 -2.80
N GLY A 78 11.20 3.06 -2.73
CA GLY A 78 12.40 3.58 -3.37
C GLY A 78 13.58 2.62 -3.30
N ALA A 79 14.69 3.00 -3.92
CA ALA A 79 15.96 2.30 -3.76
C ALA A 79 16.70 2.82 -2.52
N THR A 80 17.37 1.93 -1.79
CA THR A 80 18.40 2.35 -0.82
C THR A 80 19.72 2.49 -1.53
N LEU A 81 20.61 3.33 -0.98
CA LEU A 81 21.93 3.58 -1.52
C LEU A 81 23.00 3.11 -0.52
N ASP A 82 24.14 2.67 -1.03
CA ASP A 82 25.27 2.23 -0.21
C ASP A 82 25.99 3.39 0.52
N ASN A 83 25.86 4.62 0.03
CA ASN A 83 26.42 5.84 0.63
C ASN A 83 25.62 7.10 0.25
N GLU A 84 25.94 8.23 0.91
CA GLU A 84 25.19 9.49 0.77
C GLU A 84 25.60 10.35 -0.43
N THR A 85 26.86 10.31 -0.86
CA THR A 85 27.41 11.30 -1.83
C THR A 85 27.22 10.87 -3.28
N ASP A 86 27.56 9.62 -3.61
CA ASP A 86 27.51 9.05 -4.97
C ASP A 86 26.96 7.62 -4.95
N GLY A 87 25.98 7.41 -4.07
CA GLY A 87 25.46 6.10 -3.70
C GLY A 87 24.99 5.25 -4.88
N LYS A 88 25.50 4.02 -4.95
CA LYS A 88 24.92 2.99 -5.83
C LYS A 88 23.75 2.35 -5.12
N MET A 89 22.76 1.93 -5.90
CA MET A 89 21.63 1.19 -5.35
C MET A 89 22.09 -0.14 -4.75
N ASP A 90 21.76 -0.38 -3.48
CA ASP A 90 22.15 -1.58 -2.72
C ASP A 90 20.95 -2.35 -2.13
N GLY A 91 19.74 -1.91 -2.48
CA GLY A 91 18.53 -2.41 -1.86
C GLY A 91 17.31 -1.58 -2.23
N SER A 92 16.21 -1.87 -1.54
CA SER A 92 14.94 -1.17 -1.71
C SER A 92 14.23 -1.01 -0.38
N TYR A 93 13.32 -0.06 -0.30
CA TYR A 93 12.36 0.02 0.79
C TYR A 93 10.95 0.17 0.24
N ILE A 94 9.97 -0.42 0.94
CA ILE A 94 8.56 -0.37 0.57
C ILE A 94 7.75 -0.15 1.85
N LEU A 95 6.94 0.89 1.88
CA LEU A 95 5.87 1.10 2.85
C LEU A 95 4.56 0.67 2.22
N LEU A 96 3.89 -0.31 2.81
CA LEU A 96 2.70 -0.95 2.24
C LEU A 96 1.67 -1.32 3.32
N GLU A 97 0.46 -1.61 2.87
CA GLU A 97 -0.59 -2.22 3.69
C GLU A 97 -0.78 -3.68 3.30
N ALA A 98 -0.90 -4.57 4.30
CA ALA A 98 -1.13 -5.99 4.09
C ALA A 98 -1.94 -6.62 5.23
N GLU A 99 -2.66 -7.70 4.92
CA GLU A 99 -3.38 -8.51 5.91
C GLU A 99 -2.42 -9.39 6.74
N SER A 100 -1.32 -9.84 6.13
CA SER A 100 -0.33 -10.66 6.82
C SER A 100 1.09 -10.51 6.24
N ILE A 101 2.09 -10.86 7.05
CA ILE A 101 3.49 -10.95 6.60
C ILE A 101 3.65 -11.98 5.45
N LYS A 102 2.81 -13.01 5.41
CA LYS A 102 2.85 -14.04 4.35
C LYS A 102 2.42 -13.47 3.00
N ASP A 103 1.47 -12.54 2.98
CA ASP A 103 1.04 -11.87 1.75
C ASP A 103 2.14 -10.97 1.20
N ILE A 104 2.88 -10.29 2.11
CA ILE A 104 4.07 -9.51 1.76
C ILE A 104 5.13 -10.42 1.13
N ASP A 105 5.47 -11.54 1.77
CA ASP A 105 6.45 -12.51 1.25
C ASP A 105 6.06 -13.03 -0.13
N THR A 106 4.77 -13.32 -0.33
CA THR A 106 4.22 -13.77 -1.62
C THR A 106 4.34 -12.67 -2.68
N MET A 107 3.98 -11.42 -2.34
CA MET A 107 4.10 -10.26 -3.23
C MET A 107 5.57 -10.02 -3.63
N LEU A 108 6.50 -10.06 -2.68
CA LEU A 108 7.93 -9.87 -2.94
C LEU A 108 8.49 -10.96 -3.86
N LYS A 109 8.09 -12.22 -3.66
CA LYS A 109 8.51 -13.35 -4.51
C LYS A 109 7.93 -13.30 -5.92
N ALA A 110 6.80 -12.62 -6.11
CA ALA A 110 6.21 -12.40 -7.43
C ALA A 110 6.91 -11.27 -8.20
N ASP A 111 7.66 -10.39 -7.53
CA ASP A 111 8.31 -9.24 -8.12
C ASP A 111 9.41 -9.65 -9.13
N PRO A 112 9.53 -8.94 -10.26
CA PRO A 112 10.62 -9.14 -11.22
C PRO A 112 12.02 -9.10 -10.59
N TYR A 113 12.28 -8.22 -9.62
CA TYR A 113 13.57 -8.15 -8.93
C TYR A 113 13.88 -9.41 -8.13
N TYR A 114 12.91 -10.05 -7.48
CA TYR A 114 13.16 -11.33 -6.84
C TYR A 114 13.48 -12.42 -7.86
N LYS A 115 12.68 -12.53 -8.93
CA LYS A 115 12.86 -13.53 -9.99
C LYS A 115 14.20 -13.38 -10.72
N ALA A 116 14.65 -12.15 -10.92
CA ALA A 116 15.93 -11.82 -11.53
C ALA A 116 17.12 -11.91 -10.54
N LYS A 117 16.92 -12.41 -9.31
CA LYS A 117 17.96 -12.47 -8.26
C LYS A 117 18.62 -11.12 -8.00
N VAL A 118 17.83 -10.06 -7.96
CA VAL A 118 18.28 -8.73 -7.50
C VAL A 118 18.15 -8.67 -5.98
N TRP A 119 17.00 -9.04 -5.43
CA TRP A 119 16.75 -9.08 -3.99
C TRP A 119 17.23 -10.39 -3.35
N GLU A 120 18.09 -10.30 -2.33
CA GLU A 120 18.61 -11.44 -1.57
C GLU A 120 17.70 -11.78 -0.38
N LYS A 121 17.41 -10.76 0.45
CA LYS A 121 16.72 -10.91 1.73
C LYS A 121 16.02 -9.62 2.14
N TRP A 122 15.07 -9.73 3.06
CA TRP A 122 14.33 -8.58 3.55
C TRP A 122 13.99 -8.68 5.04
N GLU A 123 13.84 -7.52 5.66
CA GLU A 123 13.25 -7.33 6.97
C GLU A 123 11.86 -6.70 6.81
N ILE A 124 10.89 -7.19 7.59
CA ILE A 124 9.52 -6.67 7.61
C ILE A 124 9.23 -6.19 9.02
N LYS A 125 8.81 -4.93 9.15
CA LYS A 125 8.51 -4.30 10.45
C LYS A 125 7.09 -3.73 10.41
N PRO A 126 6.20 -4.08 11.36
CA PRO A 126 4.94 -3.37 11.51
C PRO A 126 5.23 -1.93 11.91
N VAL A 127 4.52 -0.99 11.30
CA VAL A 127 4.68 0.45 11.57
C VAL A 127 3.33 1.10 11.81
N LYS A 128 3.37 2.23 12.51
CA LYS A 128 2.21 3.09 12.77
C LYS A 128 2.51 4.47 12.22
N MET A 129 1.59 4.99 11.42
CA MET A 129 1.63 6.33 10.83
C MET A 129 0.87 7.34 11.69
#